data_AF-A0A965PTC8-F1
#
_entry.id   AF-A0A965PTC8-F1
#
_cell.length_a   1.000
_cell.length_b   1.000
_cell.length_c   1.000
_cell.angle_alpha   90.00
_cell.angle_beta   90.00
_cell.angle_gamma   90.00
#
_symmetry.space_group_name_H-M   'P 1'
#
loop_
_entity.id
_entity.type
_entity.pdbx_description
1 polymer ?
#
loop_
_entity_poly.entity_id
_entity_poly.type
_entity_poly.pdbx_seq_one_letter_code
_entity_poly.pdbx_strand_id
1 'polypeptide(L)' 'MEKVTYQDPWKTQEGGNHYKDFKIQPADFIHANNIPYLEGNVIKYICRHRTKGGLQDLRKAQHYIELLIDLEYRNQLAGE' A
#
# COMPACT_ATOMS: atom_id res chain seq x y z
N MET A 1 -6.09 0.96 38.40
CA MET A 1 -6.41 0.63 37.00
C MET A 1 -5.73 1.67 36.12
N GLU A 2 -4.80 1.24 35.29
CA GLU A 2 -4.06 2.12 34.39
C GLU A 2 -4.99 2.62 33.28
N LYS A 3 -5.05 3.94 33.06
CA LYS A 3 -5.87 4.51 31.98
C LYS A 3 -5.17 4.22 30.66
N VAL A 4 -5.65 3.23 29.91
CA VAL A 4 -5.25 3.05 28.51
C VAL A 4 -5.77 4.26 27.73
N THR A 5 -4.87 5.09 27.21
CA THR A 5 -5.24 6.21 26.33
C THR A 5 -5.29 5.69 24.90
N TYR A 6 -6.44 5.84 24.25
CA TYR A 6 -6.58 5.52 22.83
C TYR A 6 -5.84 6.58 22.01
N GLN A 7 -4.81 6.16 21.28
CA GLN A 7 -4.09 7.00 20.33
C GLN A 7 -4.73 6.87 18.95
N ASP A 8 -4.98 8.00 18.28
CA ASP A 8 -5.56 8.03 16.94
C ASP A 8 -4.56 7.44 15.92
N PRO A 9 -4.84 6.26 15.32
CA PRO A 9 -3.93 5.57 14.43
C PRO A 9 -3.69 6.33 13.11
N TRP A 10 -4.52 7.31 12.77
CA TRP A 10 -4.33 8.15 11.59
C TRP A 10 -3.33 9.27 11.83
N LYS A 11 -3.06 9.62 13.09
CA LYS A 11 -2.09 10.66 13.47
C LYS A 11 -0.77 10.08 13.92
N THR A 12 -0.75 8.81 14.31
CA THR A 12 0.45 8.09 14.72
C THR A 12 1.01 7.27 13.56
N GLN A 13 2.31 7.02 13.56
CA GLN A 13 2.94 6.11 12.61
C GLN A 13 4.20 5.54 13.27
N GLU A 14 4.35 4.22 13.21
CA GLU A 14 5.55 3.55 13.69
C GLU A 14 6.63 3.48 12.59
N GLY A 15 7.90 3.67 12.97
CA GLY A 15 9.04 3.50 12.06
C GLY A 15 9.14 4.53 10.92
N GLY A 16 8.72 5.78 11.16
CA GLY A 16 8.95 6.94 10.28
C GLY A 16 7.78 7.93 10.19
N ASN A 17 7.82 8.84 9.20
CA ASN A 17 6.77 9.84 8.92
C ASN A 17 6.33 9.87 7.43
N HIS A 18 6.34 8.73 6.76
CA HIS A 18 6.19 8.67 5.30
C HIS A 18 4.75 8.68 4.78
N TYR A 19 3.73 8.62 5.65
CA TYR A 19 2.31 8.73 5.25
C TYR A 19 1.60 9.96 5.81
N LYS A 20 2.15 10.62 6.84
CA LYS A 20 1.51 11.74 7.56
C LYS A 20 1.37 13.01 6.73
N ASP A 21 2.24 13.18 5.73
CA ASP A 21 2.24 14.38 4.87
C ASP A 21 1.25 14.28 3.69
N PHE A 22 0.62 13.12 3.51
CA PHE A 22 -0.38 12.95 2.46
C PHE A 22 -1.70 13.61 2.87
N LYS A 23 -2.30 14.38 1.94
CA LYS A 23 -3.66 14.94 2.10
C LYS A 23 -4.70 13.84 2.35
N ILE A 24 -4.53 12.69 1.69
CA ILE A 24 -5.30 11.47 1.90
C ILE A 24 -4.28 10.34 2.05
N GLN A 25 -4.27 9.66 3.19
CA GLN A 25 -3.32 8.56 3.40
C GLN A 25 -3.67 7.37 2.48
N PRO A 26 -2.67 6.64 1.96
CA PRO A 26 -2.93 5.50 1.09
C PRO A 26 -3.91 4.49 1.67
N ALA A 27 -3.83 4.19 2.98
CA ALA A 27 -4.73 3.26 3.65
C ALA A 27 -6.19 3.74 3.67
N ASP A 28 -6.41 5.05 3.83
CA ASP A 28 -7.76 5.65 3.80
C ASP A 28 -8.36 5.57 2.39
N PHE A 29 -7.59 5.95 1.37
CA PHE A 29 -8.02 5.83 -0.03
C PHE A 29 -8.34 4.39 -0.43
N ILE A 30 -7.48 3.44 -0.05
CA ILE A 30 -7.65 2.00 -0.33
C ILE A 30 -8.92 1.47 0.35
N HIS A 31 -9.13 1.81 1.62
CA HIS A 31 -10.29 1.35 2.38
C HIS A 31 -11.59 1.95 1.83
N ALA A 32 -11.63 3.26 1.60
CA ALA A 32 -12.82 3.95 1.12
C ALA A 32 -13.31 3.46 -0.26
N ASN A 33 -12.40 2.92 -1.09
CA ASN A 33 -12.72 2.43 -2.43
C ASN A 33 -12.79 0.90 -2.51
N ASN A 34 -12.74 0.17 -1.38
CA ASN A 34 -12.73 -1.30 -1.34
C ASN A 34 -11.68 -1.94 -2.26
N ILE A 35 -10.50 -1.33 -2.35
CA ILE A 35 -9.44 -1.80 -3.24
C ILE A 35 -8.84 -3.10 -2.68
N PRO A 36 -8.72 -4.17 -3.50
CA PRO A 36 -8.19 -5.44 -3.03
C PRO A 36 -6.71 -5.37 -2.64
N TYR A 37 -6.25 -6.43 -1.99
CA TYR A 37 -4.95 -6.44 -1.30
C TYR A 37 -3.76 -6.19 -2.24
N LEU A 38 -3.75 -6.75 -3.45
CA LEU A 38 -2.59 -6.64 -4.35
C LEU A 38 -2.46 -5.20 -4.89
N GLU A 39 -3.56 -4.64 -5.37
CA GLU A 39 -3.69 -3.26 -5.87
C GLU A 39 -3.41 -2.24 -4.76
N GLY A 40 -3.92 -2.50 -3.54
CA GLY A 40 -3.63 -1.67 -2.38
C GLY A 40 -2.14 -1.63 -2.04
N ASN A 41 -1.42 -2.74 -2.18
CA ASN A 41 0.03 -2.76 -2.01
C ASN A 41 0.75 -1.95 -3.09
N VAL A 42 0.31 -2.03 -4.35
CA VAL A 42 0.84 -1.20 -5.44
C VAL A 42 0.71 0.28 -5.07
N ILE A 43 -0.49 0.74 -4.72
CA ILE A 43 -0.76 2.14 -4.33
C ILE A 43 0.16 2.56 -3.17
N LYS A 44 0.21 1.75 -2.11
CA LYS A 44 1.04 2.01 -0.92
C LYS A 44 2.51 2.23 -1.29
N TYR A 45 3.10 1.34 -2.09
CA TYR A 45 4.53 1.44 -2.44
C TYR A 45 4.81 2.57 -3.43
N ILE A 46 3.90 2.83 -4.39
CA ILE A 46 4.01 3.97 -5.31
C ILE A 46 3.91 5.29 -4.56
N CYS A 47 3.07 5.44 -3.54
CA CYS A 47 3.05 6.64 -2.72
C CYS A 47 4.33 6.77 -1.87
N ARG A 48 4.83 5.67 -1.31
CA ARG A 48 5.91 5.70 -0.31
C ARG A 48 7.33 5.84 -0.88
N HIS A 49 7.58 5.47 -2.13
CA HIS A 49 8.95 5.33 -2.64
C HIS A 49 9.84 6.58 -2.44
N ARG A 50 9.28 7.79 -2.59
CA ARG A 50 10.05 9.05 -2.44
C ARG A 50 10.47 9.35 -1.01
N THR A 51 9.81 8.77 -0.02
CA THR A 51 9.97 9.14 1.39
C THR A 51 10.54 8.02 2.26
N LYS A 52 10.62 6.77 1.77
CA LYS A 52 11.25 5.65 2.51
C LYS A 52 12.05 4.68 1.65
N GLY A 53 11.39 3.90 0.78
CA GLY A 53 12.02 2.71 0.20
C GLY A 53 12.69 2.92 -1.17
N GLY A 54 12.58 4.10 -1.78
CA GLY A 54 13.19 4.41 -3.07
C GLY A 54 12.88 3.35 -4.14
N LEU A 55 13.91 2.94 -4.87
CA LEU A 55 13.82 1.90 -5.90
C LEU A 55 13.26 0.57 -5.37
N GLN A 56 13.52 0.21 -4.11
CA GLN A 56 13.04 -1.05 -3.54
C GLN A 56 11.51 -1.09 -3.46
N ASP A 57 10.87 0.04 -3.11
CA ASP A 57 9.41 0.12 -3.08
C ASP A 57 8.83 0.03 -4.51
N LEU A 58 9.48 0.63 -5.50
CA LEU A 58 9.06 0.49 -6.90
C LEU A 58 9.15 -0.97 -7.38
N ARG A 59 10.20 -1.71 -7.00
CA ARG A 59 10.31 -3.13 -7.30
C ARG A 59 9.25 -3.98 -6.59
N LYS A 60 8.89 -3.63 -5.35
CA LYS A 60 7.75 -4.27 -4.66
C LYS A 60 6.45 -4.00 -5.41
N ALA A 61 6.18 -2.76 -5.80
CA ALA A 61 5.00 -2.41 -6.59
C ALA A 61 4.92 -3.23 -7.89
N GLN A 62 6.03 -3.33 -8.63
CA GLN A 62 6.11 -4.15 -9.83
C GLN A 62 5.77 -5.62 -9.54
N HIS A 63 6.34 -6.20 -8.48
CA HIS A 63 6.06 -7.58 -8.11
C HIS A 63 4.58 -7.83 -7.79
N TYR A 64 3.90 -6.89 -7.12
CA TYR A 64 2.46 -7.01 -6.86
C TYR A 64 1.62 -6.93 -8.15
N ILE A 65 2.07 -6.17 -9.15
CA ILE A 65 1.44 -6.16 -10.48
C ILE A 65 1.62 -7.52 -11.17
N GLU A 66 2.83 -8.09 -11.13
CA GLU A 66 3.12 -9.42 -11.68
C GLU A 66 2.25 -10.51 -11.04
N LEU A 67 2.07 -10.48 -9.72
CA LEU A 67 1.18 -11.40 -9.00
C LEU A 67 -0.29 -11.25 -9.42
N LEU A 68 -0.76 -10.00 -9.58
CA LEU A 68 -2.14 -9.75 -10.01
C LEU A 68 -2.38 -10.27 -11.43
N ILE A 69 -1.41 -10.11 -12.32
CA ILE A 69 -1.45 -10.66 -13.69
C ILE A 69 -1.51 -12.20 -13.65
N ASP A 70 -0.65 -12.86 -12.85
CA ASP A 70 -0.65 -14.33 -12.75
C ASP A 70 -1.96 -14.88 -12.18
N LEU A 71 -2.56 -14.21 -11.18
CA LEU A 71 -3.76 -14.72 -10.52
C LEU A 71 -5.03 -14.47 -11.34
N GLU A 72 -5.15 -13.32 -12.00
CA GLU A 72 -6.39 -12.90 -12.67
C GLU A 72 -6.35 -13.11 -14.21
N TYR A 73 -5.16 -13.06 -14.81
CA TYR A 73 -5.00 -12.98 -16.27
C TYR A 73 -4.16 -14.11 -16.86
N ARG A 74 -3.67 -15.07 -16.07
CA ARG A 74 -2.83 -16.18 -16.57
C ARG A 74 -3.45 -16.96 -17.73
N ASN A 75 -4.76 -17.18 -17.72
CA ASN A 75 -5.44 -17.89 -18.81
C ASN A 75 -5.49 -17.07 -20.11
N GLN A 76 -5.39 -15.74 -20.03
CA GLN A 76 -5.32 -14.86 -21.21
C GLN A 76 -3.92 -14.88 -21.82
N LEU A 77 -2.87 -15.15 -21.02
CA LEU A 77 -1.48 -15.24 -21.46
C LEU A 77 -1.11 -16.61 -22.06
N ALA A 78 -1.83 -17.67 -21.68
CA ALA A 78 -1.59 -19.04 -22.16
C ALA A 78 -2.28 -19.35 -23.50
N GLY A 79 -2.96 -18.36 -24.10
CA GLY A 79 -3.72 -18.49 -25.35
C GLY A 79 -3.01 -18.02 -26.61
N GLU A 80 -1.70 -17.75 -26.56
CA GLU A 80 -0.81 -17.46 -27.69
C GLU A 80 0.22 -18.59 -27.87
#